data_AF-A0A7X1ZIT5-F1
#
_entry.id   AF-A0A7X1ZIT5-F1
#
_cell.length_a   1.000
_cell.length_b   1.000
_cell.length_c   1.000
_cell.angle_alpha   90.00
_cell.angle_beta   90.00
_cell.angle_gamma   90.00
#
_symmetry.space_group_name_H-M   'P 1'
#
loop_
_entity.id
_entity.type
_entity.pdbx_description
1 polymer ?
#
loop_
_entity_poly.entity_id
_entity_poly.type
_entity_poly.pdbx_seq_one_letter_code
_entity_poly.pdbx_strand_id
1 'polypeptide(L)' 'MKTRTEKEIIDLIIAFAQNDDRIRAVLMNGSRVNPSITK' A
#
# COMPACT_ATOMS: atom_id res chain seq x y z
N MET A 1 8.41 18.49 4.57
CA MET A 1 7.24 17.59 4.45
C MET A 1 7.56 16.31 5.20
N LYS A 2 6.63 15.82 6.03
CA LYS A 2 6.80 14.53 6.73
C LYS A 2 6.62 13.41 5.71
N THR A 3 7.61 12.54 5.55
CA THR A 3 7.47 11.34 4.73
C THR A 3 6.50 10.39 5.41
N ARG A 4 5.50 9.91 4.66
CA ARG A 4 4.54 8.93 5.16
C ARG A 4 5.25 7.60 5.42
N THR A 5 4.94 6.96 6.53
CA THR A 5 5.40 5.62 6.87
C THR A 5 4.77 4.58 5.94
N GLU A 6 5.37 3.39 5.87
CA GLU A 6 4.79 2.26 5.12
C GLU A 6 3.38 1.90 5.62
N LYS A 7 3.18 1.93 6.94
CA LYS A 7 1.87 1.70 7.55
C LYS A 7 0.83 2.73 7.08
N GLU A 8 1.17 4.02 7.10
CA GLU A 8 0.25 5.08 6.66
C GLU A 8 -0.15 4.92 5.17
N ILE A 9 0.77 4.45 4.32
CA ILE A 9 0.47 4.19 2.91
C ILE A 9 -0.40 2.95 2.73
N ILE A 10 -0.12 1.86 3.46
CA ILE A 10 -0.95 0.64 3.42
C ILE A 10 -2.37 0.95 3.90
N ASP A 11 -2.50 1.65 5.03
CA ASP A 11 -3.80 2.03 5.59
C ASP A 11 -4.57 2.91 4.60
N LEU A 12 -3.90 3.84 3.92
CA LEU A 12 -4.51 4.68 2.87
C LEU A 12 -5.04 3.85 1.69
N ILE A 13 -4.24 2.91 1.16
CA ILE A 13 -4.63 2.08 0.01
C ILE A 13 -5.81 1.18 0.38
N ILE A 14 -5.75 0.52 1.54
CA ILE A 14 -6.82 -0.37 2.01
C ILE A 14 -8.10 0.43 2.25
N ALA A 15 -8.02 1.57 2.94
CA ALA A 15 -9.19 2.40 3.21
C ALA A 15 -9.84 2.88 1.91
N PHE A 16 -9.07 3.31 0.92
CA PHE A 16 -9.62 3.71 -0.39
C PHE A 16 -10.35 2.55 -1.07
N ALA A 17 -9.73 1.36 -1.12
CA ALA A 17 -10.32 0.19 -1.74
C ALA A 17 -11.60 -0.29 -1.04
N GLN A 18 -11.66 -0.23 0.29
CA GLN A 18 -12.83 -0.63 1.08
C GLN A 18 -14.03 0.31 0.91
N ASN A 19 -13.81 1.56 0.51
CA ASN A 19 -14.87 2.55 0.32
C ASN A 19 -15.43 2.58 -1.12
N ASP A 20 -14.91 1.73 -2.03
CA ASP A 20 -15.36 1.66 -3.41
C ASP A 20 -15.63 0.20 -3.82
N ASP A 21 -16.92 -0.18 -3.83
CA ASP A 21 -17.38 -1.54 -4.14
C ASP A 21 -16.98 -2.05 -5.54
N ARG A 22 -16.52 -1.16 -6.43
CA ARG A 22 -16.01 -1.54 -7.76
C ARG A 22 -14.61 -2.16 -7.67
N ILE A 23 -13.87 -1.88 -6.61
CA ILE A 23 -12.51 -2.36 -6.39
C ILE A 23 -12.58 -3.73 -5.75
N ARG A 24 -12.12 -4.75 -6.49
CA ARG A 24 -12.18 -6.15 -6.04
C ARG A 24 -10.92 -6.61 -5.31
N ALA A 25 -9.78 -6.03 -5.65
CA ALA A 25 -8.49 -6.35 -5.05
C ALA A 25 -7.49 -5.22 -5.29
N VAL A 26 -6.49 -5.15 -4.41
CA VAL A 26 -5.29 -4.33 -4.56
C VAL A 26 -4.08 -5.22 -4.32
N LEU A 27 -2.96 -4.94 -4.99
CA LEU A 27 -1.73 -5.72 -4.88
C LEU A 27 -0.54 -4.79 -4.69
N MET A 28 0.30 -5.10 -3.69
CA MET A 28 1.61 -4.49 -3.54
C MET A 28 2.60 -5.24 -4.42
N ASN A 29 3.36 -4.51 -5.25
CA ASN A 29 4.26 -5.08 -6.25
C ASN A 29 5.63 -4.40 -6.26
N GLY A 30 6.55 -4.99 -7.03
CA GLY A 30 7.87 -4.42 -7.31
C GLY A 30 8.81 -4.49 -6.11
N SER A 31 9.74 -3.53 -6.02
CA SER A 31 10.76 -3.49 -4.97
C SER A 31 10.18 -3.41 -3.55
N ARG A 32 8.97 -2.89 -3.38
CA ARG A 32 8.30 -2.75 -2.07
C ARG A 32 7.97 -4.08 -1.39
N VAL A 33 7.89 -5.17 -2.15
CA VAL A 33 7.64 -6.53 -1.64
C VAL A 33 8.83 -7.46 -1.87
N ASN A 34 9.98 -6.94 -2.31
CA ASN A 34 11.16 -7.74 -2.55
C ASN A 34 11.93 -7.98 -1.23
N PRO A 35 12.01 -9.22 -0.72
CA PRO A 35 12.75 -9.52 0.51
C PRO A 35 14.27 -9.33 0.36
N SER A 36 14.80 -9.25 -0.87
CA SER A 36 16.23 -9.04 -1.13
C SER A 36 16.64 -7.56 -1.11
N ILE A 37 15.71 -6.62 -0.88
CA ILE A 37 15.98 -5.18 -0.85
C ILE A 37 15.85 -4.69 0.59
N THR A 38 16.91 -4.09 1.14
CA THR A 38 16.84 -3.37 2.41
C THR A 38 16.09 -2.05 2.22
N LYS A 39 15.11 -1.79 3.08
CA LYS A 39 14.24 -0.59 3.05
C LYS A 39 14.93 0.65 3.62
#